data_AF-A0A946XUI3-F1
#
_entry.id   AF-A0A946XUI3-F1
#
_cell.length_a   1.000
_cell.length_b   1.000
_cell.length_c   1.000
_cell.angle_alpha   90.00
_cell.angle_beta   90.00
_cell.angle_gamma   90.00
#
_symmetry.space_group_name_H-M   'P 1'
#
loop_
_entity.id
_entity.type
_entity.pdbx_description
1 polymer ?
#
loop_
_entity_poly.entity_id
_entity_poly.type
_entity_poly.pdbx_seq_one_letter_code
_entity_poly.pdbx_strand_id
1 'polypeptide(L)'
;LVPFVASPELVRLTDLAVTPDNSRVFASDIAKGIWVIDPVAEQAGMLAGPETLNLGGITGLAYRNGQLFVIQGAQTPQRLLRLELDATGSQAAEVTPMAIALDRFDGPGVGSIREDGLFYVANAHSSASGVTARVMRTPLDAGDQIESPTIRQFQKEMENKQNQ
;
A
#
# COMPACT_ATOMS: atom_id res chain seq x y z
N LEU A 1 24.92 -15.12 -14.71
CA LEU A 1 24.03 -14.32 -13.82
C LEU A 1 24.14 -14.91 -12.43
N VAL A 2 24.52 -14.12 -11.42
CA VAL A 2 24.62 -14.54 -10.01
C VAL A 2 23.74 -13.62 -9.16
N PRO A 3 23.05 -14.12 -8.12
CA PRO A 3 22.30 -13.28 -7.21
C PRO A 3 23.27 -12.47 -6.33
N PHE A 4 22.98 -11.19 -6.10
CA PHE A 4 23.75 -10.35 -5.17
C PHE A 4 23.11 -10.31 -3.78
N VAL A 5 21.78 -10.45 -3.68
CA VAL A 5 21.05 -10.65 -2.42
C VAL A 5 20.09 -11.84 -2.54
N ALA A 6 19.88 -12.55 -1.43
CA ALA A 6 18.90 -13.62 -1.31
C ALA A 6 18.36 -13.67 0.12
N SER A 7 17.10 -14.08 0.27
CA SER A 7 16.49 -14.29 1.59
C SER A 7 15.70 -15.60 1.59
N PRO A 8 16.00 -16.54 2.52
CA PRO A 8 15.24 -17.79 2.66
C PRO A 8 13.93 -17.58 3.44
N GLU A 9 13.73 -16.41 4.05
CA GLU A 9 12.60 -16.09 4.93
C GLU A 9 11.35 -15.65 4.17
N LEU A 10 11.50 -15.20 2.92
CA LEU A 10 10.40 -14.70 2.10
C LEU A 10 9.51 -15.86 1.66
N VAL A 11 8.20 -15.60 1.59
CA VAL A 11 7.17 -16.61 1.34
C VAL A 11 6.57 -16.45 -0.05
N ARG A 12 6.14 -15.24 -0.39
CA ARG A 12 5.54 -14.92 -1.69
C ARG A 12 5.66 -13.42 -1.97
N LEU A 13 6.59 -13.09 -2.86
CA LEU A 13 6.74 -11.76 -3.40
C LEU A 13 5.53 -11.40 -4.28
N THR A 14 5.01 -10.19 -4.12
CA THR A 14 3.79 -9.72 -4.80
C THR A 14 4.02 -8.53 -5.71
N ASP A 15 4.95 -7.63 -5.36
CA ASP A 15 5.23 -6.42 -6.13
C ASP A 15 6.63 -5.87 -5.81
N LEU A 16 7.09 -4.90 -6.59
CA LEU A 16 8.31 -4.16 -6.33
C LEU A 16 8.21 -2.68 -6.71
N ALA A 17 8.92 -1.82 -5.98
CA ALA A 17 9.07 -0.40 -6.29
C ALA A 17 10.55 -0.01 -6.23
N VAL A 18 10.96 0.96 -7.04
CA VAL A 18 12.35 1.42 -7.14
C VAL A 18 12.40 2.93 -6.95
N THR A 19 13.40 3.42 -6.22
CA THR A 19 13.63 4.86 -6.12
C THR A 19 14.16 5.43 -7.45
N PRO A 20 13.85 6.68 -7.83
CA PRO A 20 14.32 7.26 -9.09
C PRO A 20 15.85 7.29 -9.26
N ASP A 21 16.57 7.35 -8.15
CA ASP A 21 18.04 7.35 -8.09
C ASP A 21 18.64 5.93 -7.99
N ASN A 22 17.81 4.88 -8.02
CA ASN A 22 18.17 3.48 -7.83
C ASN A 22 18.87 3.17 -6.49
N SER A 23 18.82 4.06 -5.51
CA SER A 23 19.41 3.82 -4.19
C SER A 23 18.70 2.72 -3.40
N ARG A 24 17.41 2.47 -3.67
CA ARG A 24 16.64 1.39 -3.03
C ARG A 24 15.74 0.67 -4.03
N VAL A 25 15.63 -0.63 -3.82
CA VAL A 25 14.55 -1.46 -4.33
C VAL A 25 13.73 -1.95 -3.14
N PHE A 26 12.43 -1.81 -3.22
CA PHE A 26 11.49 -2.35 -2.24
C PHE A 26 10.74 -3.51 -2.89
N ALA A 27 10.72 -4.66 -2.25
CA ALA A 27 9.94 -5.81 -2.70
C ALA A 27 8.93 -6.19 -1.62
N SER A 28 7.66 -6.26 -1.96
CA SER A 28 6.63 -6.69 -1.01
C SER A 28 6.53 -8.20 -0.97
N ASP A 29 6.51 -8.75 0.23
CA ASP A 29 6.15 -10.12 0.54
C ASP A 29 4.81 -10.13 1.28
N ILE A 30 3.92 -11.03 0.86
CA ILE A 30 2.56 -11.06 1.39
C ILE A 30 2.49 -11.44 2.88
N ALA A 31 3.49 -12.13 3.42
CA ALA A 31 3.50 -12.63 4.79
C ALA A 31 4.54 -11.90 5.66
N LYS A 32 5.67 -11.50 5.07
CA LYS A 32 6.83 -10.96 5.80
C LYS A 32 6.89 -9.43 5.78
N GLY A 33 6.18 -8.76 4.88
CA GLY A 33 6.21 -7.30 4.76
C GLY A 33 7.12 -6.82 3.64
N ILE A 34 7.82 -5.71 3.82
CA ILE A 34 8.59 -5.07 2.74
C ILE A 34 10.08 -5.38 2.93
N TRP A 35 10.68 -6.00 1.92
CA TRP A 35 12.12 -6.25 1.84
C TRP A 35 12.79 -5.04 1.16
N VAL A 36 13.66 -4.36 1.89
CA VAL A 36 14.42 -3.19 1.43
C VAL A 36 15.79 -3.66 0.97
N ILE A 37 16.13 -3.39 -0.27
CA ILE A 37 17.36 -3.81 -0.92
C ILE A 37 18.16 -2.55 -1.27
N ASP A 38 19.42 -2.53 -0.87
CA ASP A 38 20.42 -1.58 -1.35
C ASP A 38 21.23 -2.27 -2.45
N PRO A 39 20.99 -1.95 -3.74
CA PRO A 39 21.68 -2.62 -4.84
C PRO A 39 23.14 -2.17 -4.98
N VAL A 40 23.56 -1.07 -4.35
CA VAL A 40 24.94 -0.58 -4.39
C VAL A 40 25.78 -1.25 -3.33
N ALA A 41 25.25 -1.36 -2.11
CA ALA A 41 25.91 -2.05 -1.01
C ALA A 41 25.68 -3.58 -1.03
N GLU A 42 24.87 -4.08 -1.96
CA GLU A 42 24.50 -5.50 -2.10
C GLU A 42 23.98 -6.12 -0.79
N GLN A 43 23.20 -5.34 -0.04
CA GLN A 43 22.64 -5.74 1.24
C GLN A 43 21.12 -5.56 1.23
N ALA A 44 20.44 -6.29 2.11
CA ALA A 44 19.01 -6.16 2.24
C ALA A 44 18.55 -6.45 3.67
N GLY A 45 17.42 -5.85 4.05
CA GLY A 45 16.78 -6.01 5.35
C GLY A 45 15.28 -5.80 5.24
N MET A 46 14.53 -6.18 6.27
CA MET A 46 13.10 -5.87 6.31
C MET A 46 12.90 -4.42 6.71
N LEU A 47 11.90 -3.76 6.11
CA LEU A 47 11.50 -2.40 6.45
C LEU A 47 11.12 -2.36 7.93
N ALA A 48 11.79 -1.49 8.69
CA ALA A 48 11.46 -1.26 10.09
C ALA A 48 10.25 -0.32 10.22
N GLY A 49 9.62 -0.30 11.39
CA GLY A 49 8.50 0.60 11.67
C GLY A 49 8.04 0.49 13.12
N PRO A 50 7.02 1.26 13.53
CA PRO A 50 6.43 1.14 14.85
C PRO A 50 5.81 -0.26 15.06
N GLU A 51 5.82 -0.77 16.29
CA GLU A 51 5.31 -2.12 16.61
C GLU A 51 3.83 -2.33 16.23
N THR A 52 3.07 -1.24 16.11
CA THR A 52 1.66 -1.24 15.70
C THR A 52 1.47 -1.40 14.19
N LEU A 53 2.53 -1.26 13.39
CA LEU A 53 2.46 -1.38 11.93
C LEU A 53 2.38 -2.85 11.51
N ASN A 54 1.25 -3.22 10.94
CA ASN A 54 1.05 -4.51 10.29
C ASN A 54 1.28 -4.39 8.78
N LEU A 55 2.33 -5.06 8.28
CA LEU A 55 2.71 -5.16 6.85
C LEU A 55 2.35 -6.52 6.21
N GLY A 56 1.40 -7.26 6.77
CA GLY A 56 0.85 -8.47 6.14
C GLY A 56 -0.04 -8.14 4.93
N GLY A 57 -0.34 -9.14 4.12
CA GLY A 57 -1.35 -9.05 3.07
C GLY A 57 -1.07 -8.04 1.95
N ILE A 58 0.19 -7.64 1.74
CA ILE A 58 0.57 -6.65 0.72
C ILE A 58 0.46 -7.27 -0.67
N THR A 59 -0.29 -6.61 -1.54
CA THR A 59 -0.62 -7.03 -2.92
C THR A 59 -0.21 -5.99 -3.97
N GLY A 60 0.28 -4.83 -3.54
CA GLY A 60 0.81 -3.81 -4.43
C GLY A 60 1.66 -2.79 -3.69
N LEU A 61 2.64 -2.24 -4.39
CA LEU A 61 3.61 -1.30 -3.84
C LEU A 61 3.96 -0.23 -4.87
N ALA A 62 3.99 1.03 -4.45
CA ALA A 62 4.51 2.11 -5.27
C ALA A 62 5.35 3.08 -4.43
N TYR A 63 6.35 3.70 -5.04
CA TYR A 63 7.24 4.67 -4.41
C TYR A 63 7.08 6.06 -5.02
N ARG A 64 7.12 7.09 -4.18
CA ARG A 64 7.28 8.48 -4.62
C ARG A 64 7.82 9.37 -3.51
N ASN A 65 8.84 10.17 -3.80
CA ASN A 65 9.29 11.28 -2.93
C ASN A 65 9.47 10.90 -1.45
N GLY A 66 10.14 9.79 -1.16
CA GLY A 66 10.34 9.32 0.22
C GLY A 66 9.15 8.58 0.83
N GLN A 67 8.09 8.34 0.06
CA GLN A 67 6.89 7.65 0.52
C GLN A 67 6.72 6.31 -0.18
N LEU A 68 6.23 5.32 0.57
CA LEU A 68 5.67 4.08 0.02
C LEU A 68 4.16 4.09 0.12
N PHE A 69 3.50 3.75 -0.98
CA PHE A 69 2.07 3.56 -1.08
C PHE A 69 1.81 2.05 -1.14
N VAL A 70 1.22 1.52 -0.08
CA VAL A 70 1.06 0.09 0.16
C VAL A 70 -0.41 -0.29 -0.03
N ILE A 71 -0.65 -1.29 -0.87
CA ILE A 71 -1.97 -1.88 -1.08
C ILE A 71 -2.02 -3.20 -0.31
N GLN A 72 -2.90 -3.28 0.69
CA GLN A 72 -3.14 -4.50 1.47
C GLN A 72 -4.48 -5.12 1.07
N GLY A 73 -4.46 -5.94 0.02
CA GLY A 73 -5.65 -6.62 -0.49
C GLY A 73 -5.84 -8.05 0.01
N ALA A 74 -4.81 -8.67 0.59
CA ALA A 74 -4.87 -10.08 1.01
C ALA A 74 -5.10 -10.25 2.53
N GLN A 75 -5.71 -9.26 3.17
CA GLN A 75 -6.08 -9.30 4.59
C GLN A 75 -7.39 -8.55 4.85
N THR A 76 -8.00 -8.81 6.00
CA THR A 76 -9.20 -8.11 6.47
C THR A 76 -8.89 -7.29 7.73
N PRO A 77 -9.20 -5.97 7.76
CA PRO A 77 -9.74 -5.18 6.67
C PRO A 77 -8.71 -4.90 5.56
N GLN A 78 -9.19 -4.84 4.31
CA GLN A 78 -8.39 -4.40 3.16
C GLN A 78 -8.19 -2.89 3.23
N ARG A 79 -6.98 -2.40 2.91
CA ARG A 79 -6.63 -0.98 3.08
C ARG A 79 -5.53 -0.50 2.16
N LEU A 80 -5.44 0.82 2.00
CA LEU A 80 -4.33 1.53 1.40
C LEU A 80 -3.60 2.31 2.49
N LEU A 81 -2.27 2.22 2.52
CA LEU A 81 -1.44 2.95 3.48
C LEU A 81 -0.43 3.83 2.72
N ARG A 82 -0.16 5.01 3.25
CA ARG A 82 1.01 5.82 2.93
C ARG A 82 2.00 5.70 4.07
N LEU A 83 3.23 5.30 3.77
CA LEU A 83 4.33 5.21 4.72
C LEU A 83 5.33 6.30 4.37
N GLU A 84 5.54 7.25 5.26
CA GLU A 84 6.67 8.18 5.16
C GLU A 84 7.93 7.43 5.58
N LEU A 85 8.95 7.40 4.73
CA LEU A 85 10.21 6.77 5.06
C LEU A 85 11.13 7.75 5.78
N ASP A 86 12.00 7.21 6.63
CA ASP A 86 13.13 7.95 7.16
C ASP A 86 14.15 8.33 6.06
N ALA A 87 15.13 9.15 6.39
CA ALA A 87 16.16 9.60 5.44
C ALA A 87 16.98 8.44 4.85
N THR A 88 17.06 7.29 5.52
CA THR A 88 17.78 6.11 5.01
C THR A 88 16.95 5.25 4.05
N GLY A 89 15.63 5.48 4.01
CA GLY A 89 14.69 4.66 3.25
C GLY A 89 14.49 3.26 3.82
N SER A 90 14.86 3.01 5.08
CA SER A 90 14.83 1.68 5.69
C SER A 90 13.83 1.53 6.83
N GLN A 91 13.21 2.64 7.24
CA GLN A 91 12.20 2.68 8.29
C GLN A 91 10.97 3.47 7.85
N ALA A 92 9.77 2.97 8.15
CA ALA A 92 8.54 3.75 8.12
C ALA A 92 8.49 4.66 9.37
N ALA A 93 8.70 5.96 9.17
CA ALA A 93 8.65 6.98 10.21
C ALA A 93 7.21 7.38 10.57
N GLU A 94 6.32 7.42 9.58
CA GLU A 94 4.90 7.74 9.76
C GLU A 94 4.03 6.82 8.91
N VAL A 95 2.83 6.52 9.43
CA VAL A 95 1.88 5.59 8.81
C VAL A 95 0.52 6.28 8.71
N THR A 96 0.08 6.57 7.49
CA THR A 96 -1.21 7.20 7.22
C THR A 96 -2.13 6.24 6.46
N PRO A 97 -3.25 5.80 7.04
CA PRO A 97 -4.27 5.07 6.30
C PRO A 97 -4.99 5.99 5.31
N MET A 98 -4.91 5.67 4.02
CA MET A 98 -5.55 6.47 2.96
C MET A 98 -6.97 6.02 2.68
N ALA A 99 -7.23 4.72 2.81
CA ALA A 99 -8.55 4.11 2.65
C ALA A 99 -8.60 2.78 3.43
N ILE A 100 -9.72 2.49 4.08
CA ILE A 100 -9.92 1.27 4.88
C ILE A 100 -11.30 0.70 4.58
N ALA A 101 -11.37 -0.61 4.35
CA ALA A 101 -12.60 -1.39 4.24
C ALA A 101 -13.65 -0.77 3.31
N LEU A 102 -13.23 -0.28 2.14
CA LEU A 102 -14.18 0.25 1.17
C LEU A 102 -15.01 -0.91 0.59
N ASP A 103 -16.33 -0.72 0.44
CA ASP A 103 -17.25 -1.70 -0.15
C ASP A 103 -16.82 -2.16 -1.55
N ARG A 104 -16.02 -1.34 -2.25
CA ARG A 104 -15.51 -1.65 -3.58
C ARG A 104 -14.27 -2.54 -3.59
N PHE A 105 -13.62 -2.74 -2.44
CA PHE A 105 -12.44 -3.59 -2.32
C PHE A 105 -12.81 -5.06 -2.36
N ASP A 106 -12.15 -5.80 -3.25
CA ASP A 106 -12.31 -7.23 -3.44
C ASP A 106 -10.95 -7.83 -3.83
N GLY A 107 -9.99 -7.71 -2.92
CA GLY A 107 -8.60 -8.04 -3.19
C GLY A 107 -7.94 -6.98 -4.08
N PRO A 108 -7.90 -5.70 -3.66
CA PRO A 108 -7.19 -4.66 -4.39
C PRO A 108 -5.71 -5.02 -4.50
N GLY A 109 -5.08 -4.66 -5.59
CA GLY A 109 -3.67 -4.94 -5.86
C GLY A 109 -3.24 -4.31 -7.17
N VAL A 110 -1.96 -4.44 -7.51
CA VAL A 110 -1.36 -3.92 -8.76
C VAL A 110 -1.68 -2.44 -8.97
N GLY A 111 -0.76 -1.58 -8.56
CA GLY A 111 -0.96 -0.14 -8.62
C GLY A 111 0.24 0.61 -9.20
N SER A 112 -0.02 1.84 -9.63
CA SER A 112 1.03 2.77 -10.01
C SER A 112 0.59 4.20 -9.74
N ILE A 113 1.57 5.08 -9.53
CA ILE A 113 1.30 6.49 -9.25
C ILE A 113 1.44 7.29 -10.53
N ARG A 114 0.43 8.11 -10.81
CA ARG A 114 0.45 9.11 -11.88
C ARG A 114 -0.04 10.44 -11.33
N GLU A 115 0.67 11.53 -11.66
CA GLU A 115 0.32 12.90 -11.23
C GLU A 115 0.16 13.00 -9.71
N ASP A 116 -1.04 13.09 -9.17
CA ASP A 116 -1.35 13.23 -7.75
C ASP A 116 -2.22 12.07 -7.24
N GLY A 117 -2.26 10.94 -7.97
CA GLY A 117 -3.09 9.79 -7.62
C GLY A 117 -2.38 8.44 -7.68
N LEU A 118 -2.70 7.58 -6.72
CA LEU A 118 -2.47 6.15 -6.80
C LEU A 118 -3.61 5.51 -7.59
N PHE A 119 -3.29 4.93 -8.74
CA PHE A 119 -4.21 4.15 -9.55
C PHE A 119 -3.98 2.67 -9.28
N TYR A 120 -5.05 1.90 -9.07
CA TYR A 120 -4.94 0.48 -8.74
C TYR A 120 -6.19 -0.29 -9.17
N VAL A 121 -6.06 -1.60 -9.31
CA VAL A 121 -7.21 -2.48 -9.60
C VAL A 121 -7.82 -2.90 -8.27
N ALA A 122 -9.08 -2.51 -8.02
CA ALA A 122 -9.78 -2.73 -6.75
C ALA A 122 -10.18 -4.20 -6.52
N ASN A 123 -10.14 -5.02 -7.57
CA ASN A 123 -10.46 -6.44 -7.56
C ASN A 123 -9.42 -7.30 -8.30
N ALA A 124 -8.13 -6.96 -8.14
CA ALA A 124 -7.01 -7.61 -8.81
C ALA A 124 -6.88 -9.11 -8.48
N HIS A 125 -7.27 -9.49 -7.26
CA HIS A 125 -7.16 -10.84 -6.74
C HIS A 125 -8.50 -11.48 -6.39
N SER A 126 -9.60 -10.96 -6.96
CA SER A 126 -10.93 -11.56 -6.82
C SER A 126 -10.92 -13.02 -7.30
N SER A 127 -11.51 -13.91 -6.52
CA SER A 127 -11.73 -15.31 -6.89
C SER A 127 -13.04 -15.53 -7.65
N ALA A 128 -13.91 -14.52 -7.72
CA ALA A 128 -15.19 -14.59 -8.43
C ALA A 128 -15.00 -14.53 -9.95
N SER A 129 -15.69 -15.40 -10.68
CA SER A 129 -15.69 -15.43 -12.15
C SER A 129 -16.61 -14.36 -12.74
N GLY A 130 -16.30 -13.89 -13.95
CA GLY A 130 -17.14 -12.93 -14.67
C GLY A 130 -17.18 -11.51 -14.07
N VAL A 131 -16.35 -11.23 -13.07
CA VAL A 131 -16.26 -9.89 -12.49
C VAL A 131 -15.64 -8.90 -13.49
N THR A 132 -16.23 -7.72 -13.60
CA THR A 132 -15.64 -6.61 -14.35
C THR A 132 -14.48 -6.05 -13.54
N ALA A 133 -13.29 -5.93 -14.16
CA ALA A 133 -12.15 -5.28 -13.53
C ALA A 133 -12.48 -3.81 -13.22
N ARG A 134 -12.17 -3.38 -12.00
CA ARG A 134 -12.45 -2.02 -11.52
C ARG A 134 -11.14 -1.32 -11.23
N VAL A 135 -10.84 -0.26 -11.98
CA VAL A 135 -9.72 0.62 -11.67
C VAL A 135 -10.23 1.74 -10.78
N MET A 136 -9.50 2.02 -9.70
CA MET A 136 -9.79 3.12 -8.78
C MET A 136 -8.58 4.05 -8.70
N ARG A 137 -8.85 5.28 -8.28
CA ARG A 137 -7.86 6.29 -7.96
C ARG A 137 -8.07 6.76 -6.54
N THR A 138 -6.99 6.86 -5.78
CA THR A 138 -6.96 7.54 -4.47
C THR A 138 -5.95 8.68 -4.55
N PRO A 139 -6.31 9.92 -4.18
CA PRO A 139 -5.36 11.02 -4.04
C PRO A 139 -4.21 10.66 -3.09
N LEU A 140 -2.98 11.10 -3.39
CA LEU A 140 -1.82 10.76 -2.55
C LEU A 140 -1.84 11.43 -1.17
N ASP A 141 -2.59 12.52 -1.01
CA ASP A 141 -2.86 13.25 0.23
C ASP A 141 -4.09 12.71 1.00
N ALA A 142 -4.72 11.63 0.51
CA ALA A 142 -5.83 11.01 1.22
C ALA A 142 -5.39 10.50 2.61
N GLY A 143 -6.23 10.75 3.61
CA GLY A 143 -5.94 10.43 5.02
C GLY A 143 -5.39 11.62 5.82
N ASP A 144 -4.92 12.69 5.14
CA ASP A 144 -4.44 13.91 5.81
C ASP A 144 -5.58 14.68 6.51
N GLN A 145 -6.82 14.47 6.06
CA GLN A 145 -8.02 14.88 6.78
C GLN A 145 -8.67 13.68 7.46
N ILE A 146 -8.62 13.65 8.79
CA ILE A 146 -9.30 12.64 9.61
C ILE A 146 -10.80 12.96 9.61
N GLU A 147 -11.53 12.55 8.57
CA GLU A 147 -12.97 12.35 8.72
C GLU A 147 -13.21 10.99 9.37
N SER A 148 -13.48 11.03 10.67
CA SER A 148 -13.82 9.83 11.42
C SER A 148 -15.04 9.13 10.78
N PRO A 149 -15.14 7.79 10.89
CA PRO A 149 -16.31 7.05 10.40
C PRO A 149 -17.64 7.62 10.92
N THR A 150 -17.62 8.18 12.14
CA THR A 150 -18.75 8.86 12.78
C THR A 150 -19.14 10.14 12.03
N ILE A 151 -18.19 10.95 11.59
CA ILE A 151 -18.46 12.17 10.79
C ILE A 151 -19.08 11.79 9.44
N ARG A 152 -18.55 10.74 8.78
CA ARG A 152 -19.11 10.22 7.53
C ARG A 152 -20.53 9.66 7.67
N GLN A 153 -20.81 8.94 8.76
CA GLN A 153 -22.17 8.44 9.06
C GLN A 153 -23.13 9.61 9.34
N PHE A 154 -22.70 10.58 10.14
CA PHE A 154 -23.48 11.76 10.46
C PHE A 154 -23.83 12.58 9.21
N GLN A 155 -22.88 12.83 8.31
CA GLN A 155 -23.13 13.55 7.05
C GLN A 155 -24.14 12.82 6.16
N LYS A 156 -24.02 11.50 5.99
CA LYS A 156 -24.98 10.69 5.22
C LYS A 156 -26.40 10.76 5.79
N GLU A 157 -26.54 10.77 7.12
CA GLU A 157 -27.85 10.91 7.76
C GLU A 157 -28.45 12.30 7.54
N MET A 158 -27.62 13.35 7.51
CA MET A 158 -28.06 14.72 7.27
C MET A 158 -28.48 14.96 5.81
N GLU A 159 -27.76 14.42 4.84
CA GLU A 159 -28.14 14.50 3.42
C GLU A 159 -29.47 13.79 3.13
N ASN A 160 -29.70 12.62 3.74
CA ASN A 160 -30.96 11.90 3.60
C ASN A 160 -32.15 12.65 4.21
N LYS A 161 -31.93 13.47 5.25
CA LYS A 161 -32.98 14.30 5.87
C LYS A 161 -33.29 15.58 5.10
N GLN A 162 -32.35 16.10 4.31
CA GLN A 162 -32.58 17.29 3.48
C GLN A 162 -33.27 16.98 2.15
N ASN A 163 -33.24 15.72 1.72
CA ASN A 163 -33.88 15.24 0.49
C ASN A 163 -35.25 14.56 0.73
N GLN A 164 -35.82 14.71 1.94
CA GLN A 164 -37.20 14.34 2.31
C GLN A 164 -38.01 15.60 2.59
#